data_AF-A0A3D4QRM8-F1
#
_entry.id   AF-A0A3D4QRM8-F1
#
_cell.length_a   1.000
_cell.length_b   1.000
_cell.length_c   1.000
_cell.angle_alpha   90.00
_cell.angle_beta   90.00
_cell.angle_gamma   90.00
#
_symmetry.space_group_name_H-M   'P 1'
#
loop_
_entity.id
_entity.type
_entity.pdbx_description
1 polymer ?
#
loop_
_entity_poly.entity_id
_entity_poly.type
_entity_poly.pdbx_seq_one_letter_code
_entity_poly.pdbx_strand_id
1 'polypeptide(L)'
;MSLEYILFDLDGTLTDPAIGITNAVMHALKKYGIAVSDRKELYKFIGPPLWDSFEKYCGFSKEEANTAVEYYREYYRDKGMFENQVYDGCE
;
A
#
# COMPACT_ATOMS: atom_id res chain seq x y z
N MET A 1 -35.25 9.55 -1.56
CA MET A 1 -34.72 8.56 -0.61
C MET A 1 -33.71 9.26 0.28
N SER A 2 -33.78 9.09 1.59
CA SER A 2 -32.78 9.57 2.55
C SER A 2 -31.95 8.40 3.02
N LEU A 3 -30.62 8.51 2.90
CA LEU A 3 -29.69 7.56 3.52
C LEU A 3 -29.37 8.08 4.91
N GLU A 4 -29.55 7.24 5.94
CA GLU A 4 -29.25 7.58 7.33
C GLU A 4 -27.78 7.35 7.68
N TYR A 5 -27.13 6.39 7.01
CA TYR A 5 -25.73 6.05 7.20
C TYR A 5 -25.02 5.88 5.87
N ILE A 6 -23.82 6.43 5.77
CA ILE A 6 -22.90 6.26 4.64
C ILE A 6 -21.55 5.89 5.23
N LEU A 7 -21.00 4.74 4.82
CA LEU A 7 -19.68 4.28 5.22
C LEU A 7 -18.72 4.52 4.08
N PHE A 8 -17.54 5.02 4.40
CA PHE A 8 -16.46 5.27 3.45
C PHE A 8 -15.28 4.38 3.80
N ASP A 9 -14.65 3.83 2.77
CA ASP A 9 -13.28 3.36 2.87
C ASP A 9 -12.32 4.57 2.86
N LEU A 10 -11.05 4.37 3.19
CA LEU A 10 -10.05 5.45 3.25
C LEU A 10 -9.23 5.51 1.95
N ASP A 11 -8.39 4.49 1.75
CA ASP A 11 -7.42 4.43 0.67
C ASP A 11 -8.11 4.22 -0.68
N GLY A 12 -7.90 5.12 -1.64
CA GLY A 12 -8.58 5.07 -2.93
C GLY A 12 -10.05 5.51 -2.89
N THR A 13 -10.52 6.02 -1.76
CA THR A 13 -11.88 6.60 -1.61
C THR A 13 -11.82 8.05 -1.14
N LEU A 14 -11.21 8.32 0.03
CA LEU A 14 -11.04 9.66 0.57
C LEU A 14 -9.65 10.23 0.28
N THR A 15 -8.64 9.36 0.21
CA THR A 15 -7.26 9.77 -0.01
C THR A 15 -6.61 8.98 -1.15
N ASP A 16 -5.64 9.61 -1.83
CA ASP A 16 -4.68 9.01 -2.75
C ASP A 16 -3.36 8.68 -2.02
N PRO A 17 -3.21 7.47 -1.46
CA PRO A 17 -2.02 7.05 -0.73
C PRO A 17 -0.93 6.47 -1.65
N ALA A 18 -1.09 6.59 -2.98
CA ALA A 18 -0.32 5.78 -3.92
C ALA A 18 1.20 5.95 -3.75
N ILE A 19 1.68 7.18 -3.50
CA ILE A 19 3.11 7.43 -3.30
C ILE A 19 3.63 6.71 -2.05
N GLY A 20 2.99 6.91 -0.90
CA GLY A 20 3.39 6.33 0.37
C GLY A 20 3.37 4.80 0.38
N ILE A 21 2.28 4.21 -0.10
CA ILE A 21 2.14 2.74 -0.16
C ILE A 21 3.17 2.16 -1.12
N THR A 22 3.29 2.69 -2.34
CA THR A 22 4.21 2.10 -3.32
C THR A 22 5.67 2.32 -2.95
N ASN A 23 6.06 3.43 -2.32
CA ASN A 23 7.41 3.61 -1.79
C ASN A 23 7.73 2.59 -0.69
N ALA A 24 6.79 2.33 0.22
CA ALA A 24 6.96 1.32 1.26
C ALA A 24 7.08 -0.10 0.69
N VAL A 25 6.29 -0.45 -0.34
CA VAL A 25 6.42 -1.74 -1.05
C VAL A 25 7.76 -1.83 -1.76
N MET A 26 8.20 -0.78 -2.47
CA MET A 26 9.52 -0.75 -3.11
C MET A 26 10.65 -0.90 -2.08
N HIS A 27 10.51 -0.29 -0.90
CA HIS A 27 11.47 -0.43 0.19
C HIS A 27 11.57 -1.89 0.65
N ALA A 28 10.44 -2.55 0.87
CA ALA A 28 10.40 -3.96 1.24
C ALA A 28 11.04 -4.86 0.17
N LEU A 29 10.63 -4.71 -1.10
CA LEU A 29 11.16 -5.49 -2.23
C LEU A 29 12.67 -5.29 -2.42
N LYS A 30 13.17 -4.08 -2.19
CA LYS A 30 14.62 -3.78 -2.25
C LYS A 30 15.43 -4.61 -1.25
N LYS A 31 14.88 -4.93 -0.06
CA LYS A 31 15.55 -5.79 0.95
C LYS A 31 15.71 -7.24 0.46
N TYR A 32 14.88 -7.65 -0.51
CA TYR A 32 14.99 -8.93 -1.23
C TYR A 32 15.80 -8.83 -2.53
N GLY A 33 16.41 -7.68 -2.82
CA GLY A 33 17.15 -7.45 -4.06
C GLY A 33 16.26 -7.28 -5.31
N ILE A 34 14.95 -7.10 -5.12
CA ILE A 34 14.00 -6.90 -6.21
C ILE A 34 13.87 -5.40 -6.50
N ALA A 35 14.23 -4.99 -7.71
CA ALA A 35 14.07 -3.63 -8.18
C ALA A 35 12.80 -3.50 -9.01
N VAL A 36 11.97 -2.51 -8.69
CA VAL A 36 10.75 -2.19 -9.44
C VAL A 36 11.04 -1.02 -10.38
N SER A 37 10.89 -1.24 -11.68
CA SER A 37 11.12 -0.23 -12.72
C SER A 37 9.91 0.67 -12.96
N ASP A 38 8.70 0.12 -12.92
CA ASP A 38 7.45 0.88 -13.06
C ASP A 38 6.61 0.79 -11.77
N ARG A 39 6.41 1.95 -11.13
CA ARG A 39 5.58 2.08 -9.91
C ARG A 39 4.16 1.60 -10.12
N LYS A 40 3.59 1.72 -11.33
CA LYS A 40 2.20 1.33 -11.62
C LYS A 40 1.96 -0.15 -11.36
N GLU A 41 3.00 -0.99 -11.47
CA GLU A 41 2.91 -2.41 -11.13
C GLU A 41 2.54 -2.64 -9.65
N LEU A 42 2.78 -1.66 -8.78
CA LEU A 42 2.53 -1.73 -7.35
C LEU A 42 1.17 -1.19 -6.93
N TYR A 43 0.38 -0.60 -7.83
CA TYR A 43 -0.96 -0.08 -7.48
C TYR A 43 -1.91 -1.18 -7.01
N LYS A 44 -1.67 -2.43 -7.42
CA LYS A 44 -2.37 -3.63 -6.93
C LYS A 44 -2.15 -3.93 -5.44
N PHE A 45 -1.20 -3.26 -4.78
CA PHE A 45 -0.99 -3.35 -3.32
C PHE A 45 -1.84 -2.34 -2.53
N ILE A 46 -2.56 -1.43 -3.19
CA ILE A 46 -3.42 -0.43 -2.54
C ILE A 46 -4.80 -1.05 -2.31
N GLY A 47 -5.17 -1.24 -1.03
CA GLY A 47 -6.45 -1.82 -0.62
C GLY A 47 -6.39 -3.23 -0.02
N PRO A 48 -5.85 -4.25 -0.72
CA PRO A 48 -5.84 -5.63 -0.19
C PRO A 48 -4.83 -5.79 0.96
N PRO A 49 -4.96 -6.87 1.77
CA PRO A 49 -3.96 -7.20 2.77
C PRO A 49 -2.57 -7.37 2.14
N LEU A 50 -1.55 -6.77 2.79
CA LEU A 50 -0.20 -6.73 2.24
C LEU A 50 0.43 -8.12 2.11
N TRP A 51 0.25 -9.01 3.09
CA TRP A 51 0.79 -10.37 3.02
C TRP A 51 0.22 -11.14 1.82
N ASP A 52 -1.10 -11.05 1.59
CA ASP A 52 -1.76 -11.66 0.42
C ASP A 52 -1.21 -11.09 -0.89
N SER A 53 -0.96 -9.78 -0.92
CA SER A 53 -0.36 -9.12 -2.09
C SER A 53 1.08 -9.58 -2.36
N PHE A 54 1.92 -9.71 -1.32
CA PHE A 54 3.29 -10.22 -1.47
C PHE A 54 3.31 -11.68 -1.91
N GLU A 55 2.47 -12.54 -1.33
CA GLU A 55 2.35 -13.95 -1.74
C GLU A 55 1.90 -14.03 -3.21
N LYS A 56 0.82 -13.34 -3.56
CA LYS A 56 0.19 -13.43 -4.89
C LYS A 56 1.02 -12.81 -6.00
N TYR A 57 1.65 -11.67 -5.77
CA TYR A 57 2.28 -10.88 -6.82
C TYR A 57 3.80 -10.98 -6.85
N CYS A 58 4.43 -11.42 -5.77
CA CYS A 58 5.88 -11.60 -5.68
C CYS A 58 6.27 -13.07 -5.53
N GLY A 59 5.31 -13.98 -5.36
CA GLY A 59 5.57 -15.41 -5.20
C GLY A 59 6.23 -15.75 -3.85
N PHE A 60 6.11 -14.86 -2.87
CA PHE A 60 6.70 -15.04 -1.54
C PHE A 60 6.00 -16.17 -0.79
N SER A 61 6.76 -16.91 0.02
CA SER A 61 6.16 -17.77 1.03
C SER A 61 5.43 -16.93 2.08
N LYS A 62 4.60 -17.58 2.90
CA LYS A 62 3.92 -16.90 4.00
C LYS A 62 4.91 -16.22 4.97
N GLU A 63 6.04 -16.85 5.26
CA GLU A 63 7.10 -16.31 6.13
C GLU A 63 7.80 -15.11 5.49
N GLU A 64 8.09 -15.19 4.19
CA GLU A 64 8.67 -14.09 3.42
C GLU A 64 7.70 -12.91 3.32
N ALA A 65 6.41 -13.16 3.07
CA ALA A 65 5.38 -12.14 3.00
C ALA A 65 5.21 -11.41 4.35
N ASN A 66 5.20 -12.13 5.48
CA ASN A 66 5.17 -11.50 6.80
C ASN A 66 6.41 -10.64 7.06
N THR A 67 7.60 -11.12 6.67
CA THR A 67 8.84 -10.35 6.80
C THR A 67 8.82 -9.09 5.91
N ALA A 68 8.31 -9.20 4.69
CA ALA A 68 8.13 -8.08 3.78
C ALA A 68 7.14 -7.03 4.32
N VAL A 69 6.09 -7.45 5.03
CA VAL A 69 5.19 -6.54 5.74
C VAL A 69 5.93 -5.75 6.83
N GLU A 70 6.86 -6.36 7.56
CA GLU A 70 7.66 -5.64 8.55
C GLU A 70 8.57 -4.59 7.89
N TYR A 71 9.25 -4.92 6.78
CA TYR A 71 10.03 -3.94 6.03
C TYR A 71 9.16 -2.84 5.40
N TYR A 72 7.96 -3.18 4.94
CA TYR A 72 6.99 -2.18 4.50
C TYR A 72 6.68 -1.20 5.64
N ARG A 73 6.41 -1.72 6.84
CA ARG A 73 6.06 -0.92 8.02
C ARG A 73 7.23 -0.04 8.50
N GLU A 74 8.47 -0.49 8.35
CA GLU A 74 9.69 0.30 8.61
C GLU A 74 9.65 1.63 7.85
N TYR A 75 9.37 1.60 6.54
CA TYR A 75 9.28 2.82 5.74
C TYR A 75 7.97 3.58 5.96
N TYR A 76 6.85 2.85 6.00
CA TYR A 76 5.52 3.47 5.99
C TYR A 76 5.27 4.30 7.26
N ARG A 77 5.71 3.82 8.42
CA ARG A 77 5.47 4.49 9.71
C ARG A 77 6.19 5.84 9.81
N ASP A 78 7.40 5.94 9.27
CA ASP A 78 8.24 7.13 9.38
C ASP A 78 8.02 8.13 8.25
N LYS A 79 7.67 7.64 7.05
CA LYS A 79 7.57 8.46 5.83
C LYS A 79 6.28 8.21 5.06
N GLY A 80 6.02 6.95 4.70
CA GLY A 80 4.96 6.60 3.74
C GLY A 80 3.56 7.08 4.16
N MET A 81 3.22 7.07 5.45
CA MET A 81 1.94 7.56 5.96
C MET A 81 1.69 9.05 5.68
N PHE A 82 2.75 9.85 5.55
CA PHE A 82 2.67 11.28 5.24
C PHE A 82 2.78 11.58 3.73
N GLU A 83 3.13 10.58 2.93
CA GLU A 83 3.17 10.66 1.46
C GLU A 83 1.78 10.34 0.88
N ASN A 84 0.76 11.05 1.36
CA ASN A 84 -0.66 10.85 1.06
C ASN A 84 -1.33 12.21 0.73
N GLN A 85 -2.40 12.18 -0.07
CA GLN A 85 -3.17 13.37 -0.45
C GLN A 85 -4.68 13.09 -0.34
N VAL A 86 -5.45 14.08 0.10
CA VAL A 86 -6.92 13.97 0.07
C VAL A 86 -7.40 14.20 -1.37
N TYR A 87 -8.38 13.43 -1.86
CA TYR A 87 -8.92 13.65 -3.21
C TYR A 87 -9.65 14.99 -3.31
N ASP A 88 -9.58 15.62 -4.48
CA ASP A 88 -10.29 16.88 -4.75
C ASP A 88 -11.79 16.75 -4.44
N GLY A 89 -12.31 17.65 -3.61
CA GLY A 89 -13.71 17.67 -3.18
C GLY A 89 -14.05 16.79 -1.97
N CYS A 90 -13.07 16.06 -1.40
CA CYS A 90 -13.15 15.55 -0.04
C CYS A 90 -12.58 16.62 0.91
N GLU A 91 -13.46 17.42 1.52
CA GLU A 91 -13.11 18.49 2.47
C GLU A 91 -13.76 18.25 3.84
#